data_AF-A0AAN6SWT8-F1
#
_entry.id   AF-A0AAN6SWT8-F1
#
_cell.length_a   1.000
_cell.length_b   1.000
_cell.length_c   1.000
_cell.angle_alpha   90.00
_cell.angle_beta   90.00
_cell.angle_gamma   90.00
#
_symmetry.space_group_name_H-M   'P 1'
#
loop_
_entity.id
_entity.type
_entity.pdbx_description
1 polymer ?
#
loop_
_entity_poly.entity_id
_entity_poly.type
_entity_poly.pdbx_seq_one_letter_code
_entity_poly.pdbx_strand_id
1 'polypeptide(L)'
;YCHKYKCFAASVFDGRHLLILVFQAQTVERIRAQNCPVIGLVFSCDCPTARYGLFLAVTHQIRRMQAAEALAVALDGYVRRFRWWSGEPYWVNQDGNEEHGVHPNGYTRVFSPYGAWFWAHGDGTPVVTPDGQSVWDTVALGL
;
A
#
# COMPACT_ATOMS: atom_id res chain seq x y z
N TYR A 1 14.71 6.13 6.18
CA TYR A 1 13.61 5.17 6.00
C TYR A 1 12.29 5.87 5.68
N CYS A 2 11.70 6.60 6.63
CA CYS A 2 10.42 7.33 6.49
C CYS A 2 10.30 8.19 5.22
N HIS A 3 11.32 9.00 4.91
CA HIS A 3 11.36 9.77 3.66
C HIS A 3 11.34 8.88 2.40
N LYS A 4 12.17 7.82 2.35
CA LYS A 4 12.31 6.93 1.19
C LYS A 4 10.99 6.20 0.88
N TYR A 5 10.36 5.67 1.92
CA TYR A 5 9.12 4.90 1.81
C TYR A 5 7.87 5.73 2.08
N LYS A 6 7.99 7.07 1.99
CA LYS A 6 6.85 7.96 2.01
C LYS A 6 5.92 7.72 3.22
N CYS A 7 6.52 7.53 4.39
CA CYS A 7 5.81 7.25 5.63
C CYS A 7 6.14 8.27 6.72
N PHE A 8 5.15 8.63 7.54
CA PHE A 8 5.31 9.51 8.69
C PHE A 8 5.78 8.80 9.96
N ALA A 9 5.85 7.46 9.99
CA ALA A 9 6.25 6.70 11.15
C ALA A 9 7.25 5.56 10.83
N ALA A 10 8.17 5.32 11.75
CA ALA A 10 9.01 4.13 11.79
C ALA A 10 8.65 3.29 13.02
N SER A 11 8.72 1.98 12.91
CA SER A 11 8.48 1.08 14.03
C SER A 11 9.58 0.03 14.14
N VAL A 12 9.89 -0.36 15.38
CA VAL A 12 10.78 -1.48 15.71
C VAL A 12 10.18 -2.30 16.85
N PHE A 13 10.23 -3.61 16.72
CA PHE A 13 9.71 -4.56 17.71
C PHE A 13 10.83 -5.52 18.09
N ASP A 14 11.13 -5.63 19.39
CA ASP A 14 12.20 -6.49 19.92
C ASP A 14 11.68 -7.84 20.48
N GLY A 15 10.39 -8.13 20.29
CA GLY A 15 9.71 -9.29 20.89
C GLY A 15 8.94 -8.98 22.18
N ARG A 16 9.19 -7.82 22.82
CA ARG A 16 8.57 -7.41 24.08
C ARG A 16 8.03 -5.98 24.06
N HIS A 17 8.72 -5.07 23.39
CA HIS A 17 8.36 -3.67 23.26
C HIS A 17 8.27 -3.29 21.80
N LEU A 18 7.23 -2.51 21.48
CA LEU A 18 7.13 -1.79 20.23
C LEU A 18 7.51 -0.34 20.47
N LEU A 19 8.53 0.13 19.77
CA LEU A 19 8.81 1.56 19.63
C LEU A 19 8.24 2.04 18.29
N ILE A 20 7.39 3.07 18.33
CA ILE A 20 6.94 3.82 17.16
C ILE A 20 7.51 5.24 17.25
N LEU A 21 8.22 5.66 16.20
CA LEU A 21 8.69 7.02 16.02
C LEU A 21 7.80 7.72 14.99
N VAL A 22 7.01 8.70 15.42
CA VAL A 22 6.07 9.46 14.59
C VAL A 22 6.66 10.84 14.29
N PHE A 23 7.04 11.08 13.05
CA PHE A 23 7.55 12.36 12.56
C PHE A 23 6.41 13.35 12.44
N GLN A 24 6.52 14.49 13.12
CA GLN A 24 5.55 15.59 13.09
C GLN A 24 5.77 16.49 11.85
N ALA A 25 5.80 15.86 10.68
CA ALA A 25 6.00 16.52 9.40
C ALA A 25 4.67 16.66 8.65
N GLN A 26 4.37 17.87 8.17
CA GLN A 26 3.19 18.12 7.33
C GLN A 26 3.43 17.82 5.84
N THR A 27 4.69 17.65 5.44
CA THR A 27 5.09 17.31 4.06
C THR A 27 6.21 16.28 4.07
N VAL A 28 6.40 15.59 2.95
CA VAL A 28 7.45 14.57 2.80
C VAL A 28 8.84 15.18 2.95
N GLU A 29 9.03 16.39 2.40
CA GLU A 29 10.28 17.13 2.42
C GLU A 29 10.66 17.50 3.85
N ARG A 30 9.67 17.84 4.68
CA ARG A 30 9.89 18.22 6.08
C ARG A 30 10.39 17.06 6.94
N ILE A 31 10.17 15.80 6.54
CA ILE A 31 10.75 14.62 7.20
C ILE A 31 12.29 14.62 7.07
N ARG A 32 12.86 15.23 6.02
CA ARG A 32 14.33 15.33 5.84
C ARG A 32 14.97 16.39 6.73
N ALA A 33 14.19 17.31 7.28
CA ALA A 33 14.74 18.39 8.09
C ALA A 33 15.38 17.81 9.35
N GLN A 34 16.62 18.21 9.64
CA GLN A 34 17.37 17.72 10.81
C GLN A 34 16.63 18.01 12.13
N ASN A 35 15.80 19.05 12.15
CA ASN A 35 15.00 19.48 13.29
C ASN A 35 13.51 19.06 13.19
N CYS A 36 13.16 18.08 12.36
CA CYS A 36 11.80 17.55 12.35
C CYS A 36 11.45 16.98 13.73
N PRO A 37 10.40 17.47 14.42
CA PRO A 37 10.01 16.91 15.71
C PRO A 37 9.55 15.46 15.55
N VAL A 38 9.91 14.60 16.49
CA VAL A 38 9.55 13.18 16.50
C VAL A 38 8.92 12.84 17.85
N ILE A 39 7.74 12.21 17.81
CA ILE A 39 7.09 11.64 18.99
C ILE A 39 7.46 10.16 19.07
N GLY A 40 8.05 9.76 20.19
CA GLY A 40 8.30 8.35 20.51
C GLY A 40 7.15 7.77 21.33
N LEU A 41 6.55 6.68 20.85
CA LEU A 41 5.56 5.90 21.58
C LEU A 41 6.15 4.52 21.87
N VAL A 42 6.08 4.08 23.12
CA VAL A 42 6.55 2.76 23.54
C VAL A 42 5.37 1.98 24.09
N PHE A 43 5.14 0.79 23.55
CA PHE A 43 4.09 -0.12 23.98
C PHE A 43 4.69 -1.44 24.46
N SER A 44 4.23 -1.93 25.62
CA SER A 44 4.50 -3.30 26.05
C SER A 44 3.61 -4.29 25.29
N CYS A 45 4.15 -5.46 24.97
CA CYS A 45 3.41 -6.60 24.43
C CYS A 45 2.34 -7.15 25.38
N ASP A 46 2.29 -6.73 26.64
CA ASP A 46 1.36 -7.28 27.63
C ASP A 46 -0.07 -6.72 27.51
N CYS A 47 -0.29 -5.73 26.64
CA CYS A 47 -1.60 -5.13 26.39
C CYS A 47 -2.20 -5.62 25.05
N PRO A 48 -3.30 -6.39 25.05
CA PRO A 48 -3.96 -6.87 23.83
C PRO A 48 -4.36 -5.74 22.86
N THR A 49 -4.84 -4.61 23.37
CA THR A 49 -5.17 -3.42 22.56
C THR A 49 -3.93 -2.85 21.87
N ALA A 50 -2.78 -2.86 22.56
CA ALA A 50 -1.51 -2.44 21.96
C ALA A 50 -1.04 -3.42 20.88
N ARG A 51 -1.26 -4.74 21.05
CA ARG A 51 -0.99 -5.74 20.00
C ARG A 51 -1.86 -5.51 18.76
N TYR A 52 -3.13 -5.19 18.94
CA TYR A 52 -4.03 -4.90 17.83
C TYR A 52 -3.63 -3.60 17.11
N GLY A 53 -3.31 -2.54 17.86
CA GLY A 53 -2.78 -1.30 17.31
C GLY A 53 -1.47 -1.50 16.54
N LEU A 54 -0.57 -2.35 17.07
CA LEU A 54 0.66 -2.77 16.41
C LEU A 54 0.38 -3.49 15.09
N PHE A 55 -0.53 -4.47 15.10
CA PHE A 55 -0.92 -5.22 13.92
C PHE A 55 -1.43 -4.28 12.82
N LEU A 56 -2.29 -3.32 13.17
CA LEU A 56 -2.80 -2.33 12.22
C LEU A 56 -1.68 -1.41 11.71
N ALA A 57 -0.81 -0.92 12.58
CA ALA A 57 0.30 -0.05 12.20
C ALA A 57 1.26 -0.74 11.21
N VAL A 58 1.64 -1.99 11.50
CA VAL A 58 2.49 -2.81 10.62
C VAL A 58 1.77 -3.13 9.32
N THR A 59 0.50 -3.52 9.36
CA THR A 59 -0.29 -3.84 8.16
C THR A 59 -0.42 -2.63 7.25
N HIS A 60 -0.75 -1.45 7.79
CA HIS A 60 -0.82 -0.22 7.01
C HIS A 60 0.57 0.19 6.47
N GLN A 61 1.64 -0.01 7.24
CA GLN A 61 3.00 0.24 6.77
C GLN A 61 3.37 -0.65 5.58
N ILE A 62 3.08 -1.94 5.67
CA ILE A 62 3.32 -2.91 4.59
C ILE A 62 2.49 -2.55 3.36
N ARG A 63 1.20 -2.22 3.53
CA ARG A 63 0.34 -1.77 2.42
C ARG A 63 0.90 -0.53 1.73
N ARG A 64 1.39 0.46 2.48
CA ARG A 64 2.05 1.66 1.89
C ARG A 64 3.32 1.32 1.13
N MET A 65 4.14 0.39 1.62
CA MET A 65 5.33 -0.06 0.90
C MET A 65 4.96 -0.78 -0.39
N GLN A 66 3.97 -1.68 -0.35
CA GLN A 66 3.44 -2.35 -1.53
C GLN A 66 2.86 -1.35 -2.53
N ALA A 67 2.11 -0.36 -2.06
CA ALA A 67 1.56 0.72 -2.89
C ALA A 67 2.64 1.56 -3.59
N ALA A 68 3.77 1.82 -2.91
CA ALA A 68 4.87 2.59 -3.48
C ALA A 68 5.62 1.84 -4.60
N GLU A 69 5.64 0.51 -4.53
CA GLU A 69 6.29 -0.38 -5.51
C GLU A 69 5.29 -1.00 -6.51
N ALA A 70 3.99 -0.66 -6.38
CA ALA A 70 2.94 -1.24 -7.22
C ALA A 70 3.07 -0.74 -8.66
N LEU A 71 2.83 -1.64 -9.62
CA LEU A 71 2.77 -1.27 -11.03
C LEU A 71 1.61 -0.31 -11.28
N ALA A 72 1.84 0.66 -12.17
CA ALA A 72 0.78 1.52 -12.67
C ALA A 72 -0.19 0.68 -13.50
N VAL A 73 -1.47 0.73 -13.14
CA VAL A 73 -2.53 -0.03 -13.80
C VAL A 73 -3.65 0.93 -14.18
N ALA A 74 -4.07 0.86 -15.44
CA ALA A 74 -5.24 1.52 -15.97
C ALA A 74 -6.11 0.51 -16.71
N LEU A 75 -7.39 0.44 -16.37
CA LEU A 75 -8.37 -0.49 -16.93
C LEU A 75 -9.65 0.29 -17.24
N ASP A 76 -10.19 0.15 -18.46
CA ASP A 76 -11.44 0.79 -18.89
C ASP A 76 -11.61 2.27 -18.53
N GLY A 77 -10.55 3.06 -18.68
CA GLY A 77 -10.59 4.49 -18.36
C GLY A 77 -10.54 4.83 -16.86
N TYR A 78 -10.31 3.84 -15.99
CA TYR A 78 -10.00 4.04 -14.58
C TYR A 78 -8.53 3.75 -14.30
N VAL A 79 -7.90 4.61 -13.50
CA VAL A 79 -6.51 4.47 -13.07
C VAL A 79 -6.50 4.10 -11.59
N ARG A 80 -5.71 3.08 -11.22
CA ARG A 80 -5.52 2.74 -9.83
C ARG A 80 -4.57 3.73 -9.15
N ARG A 81 -4.99 4.22 -7.99
CA ARG A 81 -4.20 5.05 -7.06
C ARG A 81 -4.23 4.44 -5.67
N PHE A 82 -3.46 5.02 -4.76
CA PHE A 82 -3.35 4.54 -3.39
C PHE A 82 -3.51 5.68 -2.41
N ARG A 83 -4.32 5.45 -1.37
CA ARG A 83 -4.47 6.42 -0.29
C ARG A 83 -3.14 6.58 0.43
N TRP A 84 -2.68 7.82 0.54
CA TRP A 84 -1.41 8.16 1.19
C TRP A 84 -1.25 7.53 2.58
N TRP A 85 -2.28 7.60 3.41
CA TRP A 85 -2.20 7.25 4.82
C TRP A 85 -2.37 5.74 5.09
N SER A 86 -3.18 5.01 4.31
CA SER A 86 -3.41 3.56 4.50
C SER A 86 -2.67 2.67 3.52
N GLY A 87 -2.25 3.20 2.37
CA GLY A 87 -1.81 2.40 1.23
C GLY A 87 -2.96 1.60 0.57
N GLU A 88 -4.21 1.90 0.91
CA GLU A 88 -5.37 1.21 0.34
C GLU A 88 -5.55 1.64 -1.13
N PRO A 89 -5.74 0.68 -2.06
CA PRO A 89 -5.99 1.01 -3.45
C PRO A 89 -7.38 1.63 -3.62
N TYR A 90 -7.49 2.54 -4.57
CA TYR A 90 -8.76 3.05 -5.07
C TYR A 90 -8.62 3.33 -6.56
N TRP A 91 -9.75 3.37 -7.25
CA TRP A 91 -9.85 3.66 -8.67
C TRP A 91 -10.36 5.05 -8.88
N VAL A 92 -9.77 5.76 -9.83
CA VAL A 92 -10.22 7.07 -10.26
C VAL A 92 -10.45 7.08 -11.75
N ASN A 93 -11.54 7.69 -12.22
CA ASN A 93 -11.73 7.88 -13.65
C ASN A 93 -10.66 8.82 -14.23
N GLN A 94 -10.52 8.84 -15.56
CA GLN A 94 -9.53 9.69 -16.26
C GLN A 94 -9.62 11.16 -15.87
N ASP A 95 -10.83 11.67 -15.61
CA ASP A 95 -11.07 13.06 -15.25
C ASP A 95 -10.77 13.38 -13.78
N GLY A 96 -10.55 12.37 -12.93
CA GLY A 96 -10.24 12.56 -11.51
C GLY A 96 -11.47 12.76 -10.59
N ASN A 97 -12.69 12.67 -11.13
CA ASN A 97 -13.91 13.13 -10.45
C ASN A 97 -14.66 12.03 -9.69
N GLU A 98 -14.40 10.76 -10.01
CA GLU A 98 -15.06 9.62 -9.38
C GLU A 98 -14.04 8.72 -8.70
N GLU A 99 -14.22 8.43 -7.41
CA GLU A 99 -13.37 7.51 -6.65
C GLU A 99 -14.15 6.25 -6.24
N HIS A 100 -13.55 5.08 -6.46
CA HIS A 100 -14.14 3.80 -6.10
C HIS A 100 -13.14 2.91 -5.35
N GLY A 101 -13.57 2.28 -4.24
CA GLY A 101 -12.72 1.34 -3.49
C GLY A 101 -12.52 -0.02 -4.20
N VAL A 102 -13.41 -0.36 -5.13
CA VAL A 102 -13.34 -1.54 -6.00
C VAL A 102 -13.44 -1.06 -7.45
N HIS A 103 -12.88 -1.79 -8.40
CA HIS A 103 -12.99 -1.39 -9.79
C HIS A 103 -14.47 -1.36 -10.23
N PRO A 104 -14.98 -0.27 -10.83
CA PRO A 104 -16.41 -0.13 -11.19
C PRO A 104 -16.93 -1.27 -12.07
N ASN A 105 -16.13 -1.73 -13.03
CA ASN A 105 -16.48 -2.82 -13.94
C ASN A 105 -16.25 -4.23 -13.37
N GLY A 106 -16.02 -4.37 -12.06
CA GLY A 106 -15.94 -5.68 -11.41
C GLY A 106 -14.65 -6.47 -11.63
N TYR A 107 -13.57 -5.83 -12.10
CA TYR A 107 -12.27 -6.48 -12.18
C TYR A 107 -11.74 -6.87 -10.80
N THR A 108 -11.13 -8.05 -10.74
CA THR A 108 -10.54 -8.60 -9.52
C THR A 108 -9.10 -9.01 -9.75
N ARG A 109 -8.33 -9.15 -8.67
CA ARG A 109 -6.97 -9.67 -8.72
C ARG A 109 -7.03 -11.18 -8.49
N VAL A 110 -6.36 -11.92 -9.36
CA VAL A 110 -6.22 -13.37 -9.26
C VAL A 110 -4.74 -13.69 -9.06
N PHE A 111 -4.47 -14.60 -8.11
CA PHE A 111 -3.11 -15.05 -7.84
C PHE A 111 -2.72 -16.15 -8.83
N SER A 112 -1.68 -15.90 -9.60
CA SER A 112 -1.13 -16.85 -10.55
C SER A 112 -0.28 -17.91 -9.84
N PRO A 113 -0.25 -19.17 -10.34
CA PRO A 113 0.71 -20.18 -9.92
C PRO A 113 2.18 -19.74 -10.02
N TYR A 114 2.49 -18.74 -10.86
CA TYR A 114 3.83 -18.18 -11.02
C TYR A 114 4.22 -17.17 -9.92
N GLY A 115 3.45 -17.09 -8.84
CA GLY A 115 3.78 -16.24 -7.69
C GLY A 115 3.52 -14.75 -7.92
N ALA A 116 2.60 -14.41 -8.84
CA ALA A 116 2.30 -13.04 -9.23
C ALA A 116 0.79 -12.81 -9.31
N TRP A 117 0.35 -11.58 -9.07
CA TRP A 117 -1.04 -11.17 -9.23
C TRP A 117 -1.28 -10.60 -10.62
N PHE A 118 -2.40 -10.98 -11.25
CA PHE A 118 -2.88 -10.37 -12.50
C PHE A 118 -4.34 -9.94 -12.35
N TRP A 119 -4.77 -9.03 -13.23
CA TRP A 119 -6.16 -8.58 -13.29
C TRP A 119 -7.00 -9.50 -14.15
N ALA A 120 -8.18 -9.83 -13.66
CA ALA A 120 -9.16 -10.67 -14.33
C ALA A 120 -10.55 -10.02 -14.28
N HIS A 121 -11.38 -10.36 -15.27
CA HIS A 121 -12.82 -10.11 -15.24
C HIS A 121 -13.47 -10.87 -14.08
N GLY A 122 -14.72 -10.54 -13.75
CA GLY A 122 -15.44 -11.17 -12.63
C GLY A 122 -15.64 -12.69 -12.78
N ASP A 123 -15.50 -13.22 -13.99
CA ASP A 123 -15.55 -14.66 -14.31
C ASP A 123 -14.19 -15.37 -14.18
N GLY A 124 -13.12 -14.64 -13.84
CA GLY A 124 -11.76 -15.16 -13.72
C GLY A 124 -10.96 -15.13 -15.03
N THR A 125 -11.54 -14.68 -16.15
CA THR A 125 -10.83 -14.53 -17.42
C THR A 125 -9.77 -13.43 -17.30
N PRO A 126 -8.49 -13.67 -17.66
CA PRO A 126 -7.44 -12.66 -17.58
C PRO A 126 -7.76 -11.43 -18.44
N VAL A 127 -7.55 -10.24 -17.88
CA VAL A 127 -7.54 -9.00 -18.68
C VAL A 127 -6.25 -8.97 -19.47
N VAL A 128 -6.34 -8.73 -20.78
CA VAL A 128 -5.18 -8.70 -21.69
C VAL A 128 -5.01 -7.33 -22.33
N THR A 129 -3.76 -6.95 -22.58
CA THR A 129 -3.39 -5.79 -23.38
C THR A 129 -3.74 -6.04 -24.86
N PRO A 130 -3.72 -5.01 -25.72
CA PRO A 130 -3.91 -5.19 -27.16
C PRO A 130 -2.95 -6.21 -27.81
N ASP A 131 -1.76 -6.40 -27.21
CA ASP A 131 -0.75 -7.36 -27.65
C ASP A 131 -1.00 -8.80 -27.12
N GLY A 132 -2.13 -9.02 -26.44
CA GLY A 132 -2.53 -10.31 -25.89
C GLY A 132 -1.83 -10.70 -24.59
N GLN A 133 -1.07 -9.80 -23.96
CA GLN A 133 -0.39 -10.08 -22.69
C GLN A 133 -1.31 -9.80 -21.51
N SER A 134 -1.32 -10.65 -20.48
CA SER A 134 -2.08 -10.38 -19.25
C SER A 134 -1.63 -9.10 -18.57
N VAL A 135 -2.58 -8.34 -18.03
CA VAL A 135 -2.30 -7.14 -17.23
C VAL A 135 -1.90 -7.57 -15.82
N TRP A 136 -0.60 -7.52 -15.56
CA TRP A 136 -0.02 -7.90 -14.26
C TRP A 136 -0.12 -6.77 -13.23
N ASP A 137 -0.42 -7.15 -11.99
CA ASP A 137 -0.46 -6.26 -10.83
C ASP A 137 0.90 -6.16 -10.13
N THR A 138 1.63 -7.28 -10.14
CA THR A 138 2.95 -7.43 -9.52
C THR A 138 3.88 -8.11 -10.51
N VAL A 139 5.17 -7.79 -10.43
CA VAL A 139 6.20 -8.54 -11.16
C VAL A 139 6.29 -9.95 -10.59
N ALA A 140 6.37 -10.97 -11.45
CA ALA A 140 6.62 -12.33 -10.99
C ALA A 140 7.98 -12.38 -10.30
N LEU A 141 8.01 -12.99 -9.11
CA LEU A 141 9.27 -13.37 -8.48
C LEU A 141 9.88 -14.43 -9.40
N GLY A 142 10.84 -14.02 -10.22
CA GLY A 142 11.61 -14.98 -11.02
C GLY A 142 12.14 -16.05 -10.09
N LEU A 143 11.80 -17.31 -10.38
CA LEU A 143 12.54 -18.47 -9.88
C LEU A 143 13.92 -18.50 -10.54
#